data_AF-A0A075WLC2-F1
#
_entry.id   AF-A0A075WLC2-F1
#
_cell.length_a   1.000
_cell.length_b   1.000
_cell.length_c   1.000
_cell.angle_alpha   90.00
_cell.angle_beta   90.00
_cell.angle_gamma   90.00
#
_symmetry.space_group_name_H-M   'P 1'
#
loop_
_entity.id
_entity.type
_entity.pdbx_description
1 polymer ?
#
loop_
_entity_poly.entity_id
_entity_poly.type
_entity_poly.pdbx_seq_one_letter_code
_entity_poly.pdbx_strand_id
1 'polypeptide(L)'
;MKLDVVSTLKDGLQLLKENPKILVPLAVSVVLWLLVVVASYGILGLEYYDTAELLNALVLLLLVWTVVGTLGYFLDNVAVRVAADVALSGETYLKDGLLFTLRKLPTLLAAGFIYMLIVTPASLLIVPGIYLGVRLLFFSYAILIDNESAMGSLKKSWSIVKGNWLRTFALLAVFAVIGFPLGYLLEIENLLLWAVACAGMVLVRGWAIATLTLAYLQLAPEPAEEEEEEEEYLTMPPEEPFELQQKIDEPEIPLKPKPEIERKPRKDEDEEIKEEQKQKKVLDEFLLSEEISPENSVESESGITMQQLQTERRDEEKEKQSEEIEKEEGDVRIADSAERNVKVSEIDVIANTVAEETTDKVRIEGLGLRRRRLQKSDTKHVDKNVPQKVDKAEQKSRGNTKDVEESSLDGVSVVLRRD
;
A
#
# COMPACT_ATOMS: atom_id res chain seq x y z
N MET A 1 13.82 -0.77 21.10
CA MET A 1 12.47 -0.32 21.53
C MET A 1 11.53 -1.51 21.63
N LYS A 2 10.56 -1.48 22.56
CA LYS A 2 9.60 -2.57 22.82
C LYS A 2 8.24 -2.17 22.25
N LEU A 3 7.68 -2.95 21.34
CA LEU A 3 6.37 -2.68 20.71
C LEU A 3 5.22 -2.92 21.70
N ASP A 4 4.42 -1.91 22.04
CA ASP A 4 3.21 -2.12 22.85
C ASP A 4 2.03 -2.45 21.93
N VAL A 5 1.67 -3.74 21.89
CA VAL A 5 0.66 -4.28 20.97
C VAL A 5 -0.70 -3.62 21.19
N VAL A 6 -1.09 -3.38 22.45
CA VAL A 6 -2.42 -2.90 22.79
C VAL A 6 -2.55 -1.41 22.47
N SER A 7 -1.55 -0.61 22.84
CA SER A 7 -1.57 0.81 22.50
C SER A 7 -1.53 0.99 20.98
N THR A 8 -0.68 0.26 20.26
CA THR A 8 -0.55 0.40 18.81
C THR A 8 -1.82 -0.01 18.06
N LEU A 9 -2.55 -1.03 18.54
CA LEU A 9 -3.87 -1.38 18.00
C LEU A 9 -4.90 -0.25 18.21
N LYS A 10 -4.94 0.31 19.41
CA LYS A 10 -5.85 1.40 19.76
C LYS A 10 -5.53 2.66 18.96
N ASP A 11 -4.26 3.02 18.89
CA ASP A 11 -3.78 4.19 18.15
C ASP A 11 -4.01 4.01 16.66
N GLY A 12 -3.83 2.80 16.11
CA GLY A 12 -4.14 2.49 14.71
C GLY A 12 -5.63 2.63 14.40
N LEU A 13 -6.51 2.22 15.32
CA LEU A 13 -7.96 2.40 15.17
C LEU A 13 -8.34 3.89 15.26
N GLN A 14 -7.72 4.63 16.18
CA GLN A 14 -7.93 6.06 16.31
C GLN A 14 -7.47 6.81 15.06
N LEU A 15 -6.29 6.48 14.53
CA LEU A 15 -5.76 7.03 13.28
C LEU A 15 -6.73 6.83 12.12
N LEU A 16 -7.32 5.62 12.01
CA LEU A 16 -8.31 5.30 10.99
C LEU A 16 -9.60 6.10 11.16
N LYS A 17 -10.09 6.24 12.41
CA LYS A 17 -11.31 6.99 12.73
C LYS A 17 -11.15 8.48 12.41
N GLU A 18 -9.99 9.05 12.74
CA GLU A 18 -9.68 10.46 12.46
C GLU A 18 -9.46 10.71 10.97
N ASN A 19 -8.98 9.69 10.24
CA ASN A 19 -8.60 9.82 8.83
C ASN A 19 -9.20 8.71 7.96
N PRO A 20 -10.53 8.73 7.72
CA PRO A 20 -11.22 7.71 6.92
C PRO A 20 -10.74 7.69 5.45
N LYS A 21 -10.00 8.70 4.99
CA LYS A 21 -9.40 8.76 3.65
C LYS A 21 -8.45 7.58 3.37
N ILE A 22 -7.86 6.96 4.41
CA ILE A 22 -7.05 5.73 4.28
C ILE A 22 -7.88 4.58 3.66
N LEU A 23 -9.20 4.58 3.88
CA LEU A 23 -10.11 3.55 3.38
C LEU A 23 -10.42 3.67 1.89
N VAL A 24 -10.23 4.84 1.27
CA VAL A 24 -10.60 5.08 -0.13
C VAL A 24 -9.89 4.12 -1.10
N PRO A 25 -8.54 4.03 -1.13
CA PRO A 25 -7.86 3.06 -2.00
C PRO A 25 -8.21 1.61 -1.67
N LEU A 26 -8.50 1.30 -0.41
CA LEU A 26 -8.87 -0.05 0.02
C LEU A 26 -10.27 -0.45 -0.43
N ALA A 27 -11.24 0.47 -0.39
CA ALA A 27 -12.58 0.22 -0.92
C ALA A 27 -12.50 -0.10 -2.42
N VAL A 28 -11.71 0.66 -3.18
CA VAL A 28 -11.48 0.39 -4.61
C VAL A 28 -10.81 -0.97 -4.81
N SER A 29 -9.79 -1.31 -4.01
CA SER A 29 -9.11 -2.62 -4.03
C SER A 29 -10.07 -3.78 -3.76
N VAL A 30 -10.95 -3.66 -2.77
CA VAL A 30 -11.93 -4.69 -2.42
C VAL A 30 -13.01 -4.87 -3.50
N VAL A 31 -13.52 -3.77 -4.06
CA VAL A 31 -14.49 -3.84 -5.18
C VAL A 31 -13.87 -4.50 -6.39
N LEU A 32 -12.62 -4.15 -6.71
CA LEU A 32 -11.89 -4.75 -7.84
C LEU A 32 -11.71 -6.27 -7.65
N TRP A 33 -11.35 -6.70 -6.44
CA TRP A 33 -11.25 -8.12 -6.08
C TRP A 33 -12.60 -8.83 -6.17
N LEU A 34 -13.67 -8.22 -5.67
CA LEU A 34 -15.02 -8.77 -5.74
C LEU A 34 -15.46 -8.99 -7.19
N LEU A 35 -15.22 -8.02 -8.08
CA LEU A 35 -15.54 -8.13 -9.50
C LEU A 35 -14.81 -9.31 -10.14
N VAL A 36 -13.54 -9.54 -9.80
CA VAL A 36 -12.79 -10.69 -10.31
C VAL A 36 -13.35 -12.00 -9.79
N VAL A 37 -13.69 -12.08 -8.50
CA VAL A 37 -14.28 -13.29 -7.92
C VAL A 37 -15.60 -13.62 -8.59
N VAL A 38 -16.51 -12.65 -8.75
CA VAL A 38 -17.79 -12.84 -9.45
C VAL A 38 -17.58 -13.26 -10.90
N ALA A 39 -16.67 -12.61 -11.63
CA ALA A 39 -16.35 -13.00 -13.00
C ALA A 39 -15.76 -14.42 -13.08
N SER A 40 -14.97 -14.82 -12.09
CA SER A 40 -14.38 -16.17 -12.01
C SER A 40 -15.44 -17.24 -11.88
N TYR A 41 -16.44 -17.04 -11.01
CA TYR A 41 -17.57 -17.97 -10.86
C TYR A 41 -18.40 -18.05 -12.15
N GLY A 42 -18.63 -16.92 -12.83
CA GLY A 42 -19.33 -16.89 -14.11
C GLY A 42 -18.61 -17.68 -15.20
N ILE A 43 -17.29 -17.52 -15.32
CA ILE A 43 -16.46 -18.25 -16.29
C ILE A 43 -16.47 -19.75 -15.96
N LEU A 44 -16.21 -20.13 -14.71
CA LEU A 44 -16.14 -21.55 -14.31
C LEU A 44 -17.49 -22.28 -14.37
N GLY A 45 -18.61 -21.54 -14.33
CA GLY A 45 -19.96 -22.10 -14.46
C GLY A 45 -20.40 -22.39 -15.90
N LEU A 46 -19.60 -22.04 -16.90
CA LEU A 46 -19.92 -22.33 -18.30
C LEU A 46 -19.74 -23.82 -18.62
N GLU A 47 -20.64 -24.37 -19.43
CA GLU A 47 -20.45 -25.71 -19.99
C GLU A 47 -19.39 -25.65 -21.09
N TYR A 48 -18.25 -26.29 -20.86
CA TYR A 48 -17.15 -26.38 -21.83
C TYR A 48 -17.27 -27.67 -22.63
N TYR A 49 -17.39 -27.56 -23.96
CA TYR A 49 -17.48 -28.72 -24.84
C TYR A 49 -16.11 -29.30 -25.20
N ASP A 50 -15.07 -28.46 -25.22
CA ASP A 50 -13.70 -28.84 -25.57
C ASP A 50 -12.69 -28.47 -24.46
N THR A 51 -11.69 -29.32 -24.30
CA THR A 51 -10.49 -29.11 -23.48
C THR A 51 -9.73 -27.85 -23.86
N ALA A 52 -9.69 -27.49 -25.15
CA ALA A 52 -9.02 -26.27 -25.61
C ALA A 52 -9.74 -25.00 -25.13
N GLU A 53 -11.06 -24.99 -25.15
CA GLU A 53 -11.88 -23.87 -24.65
C GLU A 53 -11.69 -23.68 -23.15
N LEU A 54 -11.71 -24.77 -22.39
CA LEU A 54 -11.44 -24.74 -20.95
C LEU A 54 -10.04 -24.20 -20.65
N LEU A 55 -9.01 -24.65 -21.37
CA LEU A 55 -7.64 -24.18 -21.18
C LEU A 55 -7.52 -22.68 -21.46
N ASN A 56 -8.11 -22.20 -22.56
CA ASN A 56 -8.12 -20.78 -22.91
C ASN A 56 -8.83 -19.94 -21.84
N ALA A 57 -9.96 -20.41 -21.33
CA ALA A 57 -10.68 -19.73 -20.25
C ALA A 57 -9.85 -19.66 -18.96
N LEU A 58 -9.15 -20.74 -18.59
CA LEU A 58 -8.26 -20.76 -17.41
C LEU A 58 -7.05 -19.83 -17.58
N VAL A 59 -6.46 -19.77 -18.77
CA VAL A 59 -5.35 -18.85 -19.07
C VAL A 59 -5.82 -17.40 -18.99
N LEU A 60 -6.98 -17.07 -19.59
CA LEU A 60 -7.59 -15.75 -19.50
C LEU A 60 -7.85 -15.37 -18.03
N LEU A 61 -8.44 -16.30 -17.28
CA LEU A 61 -8.73 -16.11 -15.86
C LEU A 61 -7.44 -15.81 -15.08
N LEU A 62 -6.38 -16.58 -15.28
CA LEU A 62 -5.09 -16.38 -14.64
C LEU A 62 -4.49 -15.00 -14.99
N LEU A 63 -4.60 -14.55 -16.23
CA LEU A 63 -4.15 -13.21 -16.65
C LEU A 63 -4.96 -12.11 -15.95
N VAL A 64 -6.29 -12.23 -15.91
CA VAL A 64 -7.17 -11.29 -15.22
C VAL A 64 -6.83 -11.22 -13.73
N TRP A 65 -6.66 -12.37 -13.07
CA TRP A 65 -6.24 -12.45 -11.67
C TRP A 65 -4.89 -11.79 -11.42
N THR A 66 -3.94 -11.95 -12.33
CA THR A 66 -2.60 -11.34 -12.23
C THR A 66 -2.67 -9.82 -12.36
N VAL A 67 -3.39 -9.31 -13.37
CA VAL A 67 -3.54 -7.86 -13.61
C VAL A 67 -4.30 -7.19 -12.47
N VAL A 68 -5.42 -7.78 -12.03
CA VAL A 68 -6.21 -7.23 -10.92
C VAL A 68 -5.47 -7.37 -9.59
N GLY A 69 -4.80 -8.50 -9.35
CA GLY A 69 -4.01 -8.70 -8.14
C GLY A 69 -2.87 -7.71 -8.01
N THR A 70 -2.16 -7.41 -9.10
CA THR A 70 -1.11 -6.37 -9.11
C THR A 70 -1.68 -4.97 -8.89
N LEU A 71 -2.85 -4.65 -9.46
CA LEU A 71 -3.53 -3.38 -9.21
C LEU A 71 -4.03 -3.26 -7.76
N GLY A 72 -4.60 -4.32 -7.19
CA GLY A 72 -4.99 -4.38 -5.78
C GLY A 72 -3.81 -4.21 -4.84
N TYR A 73 -2.69 -4.90 -5.12
CA TYR A 73 -1.43 -4.72 -4.39
C TYR A 73 -0.93 -3.28 -4.44
N PHE A 74 -1.02 -2.63 -5.60
CA PHE A 74 -0.69 -1.20 -5.73
C PHE A 74 -1.57 -0.33 -4.84
N LEU A 75 -2.89 -0.52 -4.86
CA LEU A 75 -3.84 0.25 -4.04
C LEU A 75 -3.61 0.06 -2.54
N ASP A 76 -3.27 -1.15 -2.09
CA ASP A 76 -2.92 -1.41 -0.70
C ASP A 76 -1.66 -0.61 -0.28
N ASN A 77 -0.67 -0.52 -1.16
CA ASN A 77 0.53 0.28 -0.92
C ASN A 77 0.26 1.80 -0.93
N VAL A 78 -0.72 2.27 -1.72
CA VAL A 78 -1.20 3.67 -1.63
C VAL A 78 -1.80 3.92 -0.25
N ALA A 79 -2.60 2.99 0.28
CA ALA A 79 -3.17 3.10 1.62
C ALA A 79 -2.08 3.16 2.70
N VAL A 80 -1.02 2.35 2.58
CA VAL A 80 0.16 2.41 3.47
C VAL A 80 0.81 3.78 3.43
N ARG A 81 1.06 4.33 2.24
CA ARG A 81 1.67 5.65 2.08
C ARG A 81 0.80 6.76 2.68
N VAL A 82 -0.50 6.75 2.40
CA VAL A 82 -1.45 7.71 2.97
C VAL A 82 -1.47 7.61 4.49
N ALA A 83 -1.51 6.40 5.05
CA ALA A 83 -1.45 6.21 6.51
C ALA A 83 -0.15 6.75 7.12
N ALA A 84 0.99 6.61 6.41
CA ALA A 84 2.27 7.14 6.85
C ALA A 84 2.30 8.68 6.81
N ASP A 85 1.79 9.28 5.73
CA ASP A 85 1.71 10.74 5.59
C ASP A 85 0.83 11.35 6.69
N VAL A 86 -0.32 10.73 7.01
CA VAL A 86 -1.16 11.12 8.15
C VAL A 86 -0.38 11.05 9.46
N ALA A 87 0.28 9.92 9.71
CA ALA A 87 0.96 9.67 10.99
C ALA A 87 2.16 10.60 11.21
N LEU A 88 2.86 10.99 10.14
CA LEU A 88 4.05 11.83 10.19
C LEU A 88 3.74 13.33 10.12
N SER A 89 2.87 13.73 9.18
CA SER A 89 2.65 15.15 8.86
C SER A 89 1.32 15.70 9.39
N GLY A 90 0.35 14.83 9.69
CA GLY A 90 -1.03 15.23 10.03
C GLY A 90 -1.85 15.77 8.85
N GLU A 91 -1.26 15.90 7.67
CA GLU A 91 -1.95 16.29 6.43
C GLU A 91 -2.07 15.12 5.46
N THR A 92 -3.06 15.19 4.57
CA THR A 92 -3.36 14.10 3.63
C THR A 92 -3.63 14.62 2.23
N TYR A 93 -2.82 14.20 1.27
CA TYR A 93 -3.09 14.40 -0.15
C TYR A 93 -3.05 13.05 -0.85
N LEU A 94 -4.25 12.48 -1.10
CA LEU A 94 -4.40 11.17 -1.77
C LEU A 94 -3.67 11.11 -3.12
N LYS A 95 -3.71 12.23 -3.86
CA LYS A 95 -3.03 12.36 -5.17
C LYS A 95 -1.51 12.21 -5.04
N ASP A 96 -0.93 12.81 -4.01
CA ASP A 96 0.51 12.75 -3.79
C ASP A 96 0.94 11.35 -3.36
N GLY A 97 0.17 10.71 -2.48
CA GLY A 97 0.36 9.31 -2.10
C GLY A 97 0.27 8.36 -3.30
N LEU A 98 -0.69 8.58 -4.20
CA LEU A 98 -0.87 7.80 -5.44
C LEU A 98 0.33 7.97 -6.39
N LEU A 99 0.71 9.21 -6.70
CA LEU A 99 1.82 9.52 -7.62
C LEU A 99 3.16 9.01 -7.06
N PHE A 100 3.38 9.18 -5.76
CA PHE A 100 4.57 8.67 -5.09
C PHE A 100 4.66 7.14 -5.19
N THR A 101 3.56 6.45 -4.87
CA THR A 101 3.49 4.98 -4.94
C THR A 101 3.67 4.50 -6.38
N LEU A 102 3.11 5.21 -7.36
CA LEU A 102 3.24 4.87 -8.78
C LEU A 102 4.69 4.97 -9.24
N ARG A 103 5.40 6.03 -8.82
CA ARG A 103 6.85 6.18 -9.08
C ARG A 103 7.67 5.07 -8.42
N LYS A 104 7.24 4.57 -7.27
CA LYS A 104 7.90 3.47 -6.54
C LYS A 104 7.41 2.08 -6.93
N LEU A 105 6.47 1.97 -7.86
CA LEU A 105 5.89 0.71 -8.29
C LEU A 105 6.95 -0.30 -8.79
N PRO A 106 7.96 0.07 -9.61
CA PRO A 106 8.99 -0.88 -10.03
C PRO A 106 9.80 -1.44 -8.86
N THR A 107 10.13 -0.60 -7.86
CA THR A 107 10.85 -1.02 -6.65
C THR A 107 9.99 -1.92 -5.78
N LEU A 108 8.70 -1.59 -5.60
CA LEU A 108 7.73 -2.41 -4.86
C LEU A 108 7.50 -3.76 -5.51
N LEU A 109 7.41 -3.82 -6.84
CA LEU A 109 7.26 -5.07 -7.59
C LEU A 109 8.54 -5.90 -7.52
N ALA A 110 9.72 -5.30 -7.66
CA ALA A 110 10.99 -6.02 -7.51
C ALA A 110 11.16 -6.61 -6.10
N ALA A 111 10.87 -5.83 -5.05
CA ALA A 111 10.93 -6.30 -3.67
C ALA A 111 9.87 -7.38 -3.39
N GLY A 112 8.64 -7.17 -3.89
CA GLY A 112 7.54 -8.13 -3.79
C GLY A 112 7.86 -9.44 -4.50
N PHE A 113 8.51 -9.39 -5.67
CA PHE A 113 8.94 -10.58 -6.39
C PHE A 113 10.01 -11.38 -5.63
N ILE A 114 11.02 -10.68 -5.07
CA ILE A 114 12.03 -11.32 -4.21
C ILE A 114 11.36 -11.92 -2.96
N TYR A 115 10.45 -11.17 -2.33
CA TYR A 115 9.66 -11.67 -1.19
C TYR A 115 8.91 -12.95 -1.56
N MET A 116 8.19 -12.96 -2.69
CA MET A 116 7.46 -14.14 -3.16
C MET A 116 8.37 -15.34 -3.42
N LEU A 117 9.54 -15.14 -4.03
CA LEU A 117 10.51 -16.21 -4.26
C LEU A 117 11.06 -16.83 -2.97
N ILE A 118 11.15 -16.05 -1.89
CA ILE A 118 11.66 -16.53 -0.60
C ILE A 118 10.53 -17.14 0.25
N VAL A 119 9.37 -16.48 0.32
CA VAL A 119 8.29 -16.84 1.24
C VAL A 119 7.40 -17.96 0.68
N THR A 120 7.18 -18.03 -0.63
CA THR A 120 6.36 -19.09 -1.25
C THR A 120 6.92 -20.49 -0.97
N PRO A 121 8.21 -20.80 -1.27
CA PRO A 121 8.75 -22.11 -0.94
C PRO A 121 8.88 -22.32 0.58
N ALA A 122 9.10 -21.28 1.38
CA ALA A 122 9.10 -21.40 2.82
C ALA A 122 7.71 -21.78 3.37
N SER A 123 6.63 -21.32 2.72
CA SER A 123 5.24 -21.59 3.12
C SER A 123 4.81 -23.03 2.94
N LEU A 124 5.54 -23.84 2.14
CA LEU A 124 5.35 -25.31 2.13
C LEU A 124 5.59 -25.92 3.51
N LEU A 125 6.40 -25.26 4.34
CA LEU A 125 6.57 -25.57 5.75
C LEU A 125 5.89 -24.47 6.56
N ILE A 126 4.75 -24.79 7.18
CA ILE A 126 3.91 -23.80 7.89
C ILE A 126 4.72 -22.90 8.83
N VAL A 127 5.59 -23.51 9.67
CA VAL A 127 6.38 -22.76 10.67
C VAL A 127 7.44 -21.86 10.02
N PRO A 128 8.33 -22.34 9.13
CA PRO A 128 9.25 -21.50 8.37
C PRO A 128 8.58 -20.39 7.57
N GLY A 129 7.46 -20.67 6.90
CA GLY A 129 6.72 -19.70 6.11
C GLY A 129 6.21 -18.53 6.95
N ILE A 130 5.56 -18.82 8.08
CA ILE A 130 5.08 -17.79 9.02
C ILE A 130 6.26 -16.98 9.57
N TYR A 131 7.35 -17.67 9.98
CA TYR A 131 8.52 -16.98 10.52
C TYR A 131 9.12 -15.97 9.54
N LEU A 132 9.33 -16.38 8.28
CA LEU A 132 9.86 -15.52 7.22
C LEU A 132 8.86 -14.43 6.80
N GLY A 133 7.58 -14.75 6.70
CA GLY A 133 6.53 -13.80 6.35
C GLY A 133 6.45 -12.64 7.34
N VAL A 134 6.49 -12.94 8.65
CA VAL A 134 6.52 -11.93 9.71
C VAL A 134 7.83 -11.12 9.68
N ARG A 135 8.98 -11.78 9.46
CA ARG A 135 10.30 -11.15 9.38
C ARG A 135 10.40 -10.12 8.25
N LEU A 136 9.73 -10.38 7.14
CA LEU A 136 9.81 -9.54 5.96
C LEU A 136 8.61 -8.61 5.80
N LEU A 137 7.58 -8.71 6.65
CA LEU A 137 6.33 -7.93 6.59
C LEU A 137 6.50 -6.44 6.27
N PHE A 138 7.50 -5.79 6.87
CA PHE A 138 7.70 -4.34 6.77
C PHE A 138 8.48 -3.87 5.52
N PHE A 139 8.74 -4.74 4.54
CA PHE A 139 9.54 -4.34 3.37
C PHE A 139 8.86 -3.22 2.56
N SER A 140 7.54 -3.28 2.38
CA SER A 140 6.78 -2.23 1.67
C SER A 140 6.82 -0.90 2.41
N TYR A 141 6.71 -0.94 3.74
CA TYR A 141 6.81 0.22 4.62
C TYR A 141 8.19 0.88 4.51
N ALA A 142 9.27 0.09 4.49
CA ALA A 142 10.62 0.61 4.29
C ALA A 142 10.82 1.31 2.93
N ILE A 143 10.22 0.79 1.86
CA ILE A 143 10.26 1.44 0.54
C ILE A 143 9.46 2.75 0.55
N LEU A 144 8.28 2.73 1.16
CA LEU A 144 7.32 3.83 1.08
C LEU A 144 7.62 4.96 2.05
N ILE A 145 8.15 4.66 3.23
CA ILE A 145 8.41 5.62 4.31
C ILE A 145 9.87 6.09 4.23
N ASP A 146 10.80 5.15 4.14
CA ASP A 146 12.24 5.45 4.18
C ASP A 146 12.90 5.49 2.79
N ASN A 147 12.09 5.42 1.73
CA ASN A 147 12.54 5.55 0.34
C ASN A 147 13.57 4.48 -0.10
N GLU A 148 13.65 3.36 0.62
CA GLU A 148 14.65 2.30 0.44
C GLU A 148 14.62 1.63 -0.93
N SER A 149 15.75 1.05 -1.32
CA SER A 149 15.85 0.16 -2.48
C SER A 149 15.17 -1.19 -2.23
N ALA A 150 14.90 -1.98 -3.27
CA ALA A 150 14.23 -3.27 -3.13
C ALA A 150 14.97 -4.22 -2.16
N MET A 151 16.29 -4.35 -2.31
CA MET A 151 17.10 -5.20 -1.42
C MET A 151 17.31 -4.55 -0.04
N GLY A 152 17.51 -3.23 0.01
CA GLY A 152 17.65 -2.47 1.26
C GLY A 152 16.42 -2.64 2.15
N SER A 153 15.22 -2.55 1.56
CA SER A 153 13.96 -2.68 2.26
C SER A 153 13.74 -4.04 2.93
N LEU A 154 14.15 -5.14 2.27
CA LEU A 154 14.08 -6.49 2.83
C LEU A 154 15.04 -6.67 4.01
N LYS A 155 16.28 -6.16 3.87
CA LYS A 155 17.27 -6.17 4.95
C LYS A 155 16.81 -5.34 6.16
N LYS A 156 16.22 -4.17 5.89
CA LYS A 156 15.68 -3.27 6.92
C LYS A 156 14.49 -3.89 7.64
N SER A 157 13.54 -4.45 6.90
CA SER A 157 12.41 -5.19 7.47
C SER A 157 12.90 -6.32 8.40
N TRP A 158 13.92 -7.07 7.96
CA TRP A 158 14.52 -8.13 8.76
C TRP A 158 15.16 -7.63 10.05
N SER A 159 15.90 -6.51 10.02
CA SER A 159 16.55 -5.94 11.21
C SER A 159 15.54 -5.40 12.21
N ILE A 160 14.49 -4.71 11.73
CA ILE A 160 13.39 -4.14 12.51
C ILE A 160 12.65 -5.25 13.29
N VAL A 161 12.33 -6.37 12.63
CA VAL A 161 11.53 -7.45 13.25
C VAL A 161 12.35 -8.36 14.16
N LYS A 162 13.68 -8.48 13.96
CA LYS A 162 14.54 -9.45 14.68
C LYS A 162 14.37 -9.40 16.21
N GLY A 163 14.20 -8.21 16.80
CA GLY A 163 14.03 -8.02 18.25
C GLY A 163 12.59 -8.06 18.77
N ASN A 164 11.59 -7.94 17.90
CA ASN A 164 10.17 -7.83 18.28
C ASN A 164 9.28 -8.84 17.55
N TRP A 165 9.85 -9.91 16.98
CA TRP A 165 9.16 -10.89 16.14
C TRP A 165 7.86 -11.41 16.73
N LEU A 166 7.86 -11.83 18.01
CA LEU A 166 6.66 -12.39 18.65
C LEU A 166 5.54 -11.35 18.79
N ARG A 167 5.89 -10.07 18.97
CA ARG A 167 4.93 -8.96 19.10
C ARG A 167 4.35 -8.59 17.74
N THR A 168 5.19 -8.55 16.70
CA THR A 168 4.74 -8.37 15.31
C THR A 168 3.84 -9.52 14.87
N PHE A 169 4.20 -10.76 15.22
CA PHE A 169 3.36 -11.93 14.99
C PHE A 169 2.02 -11.82 15.73
N ALA A 170 2.02 -11.42 17.00
CA ALA A 170 0.79 -11.25 17.77
C ALA A 170 -0.15 -10.19 17.13
N LEU A 171 0.39 -9.08 16.63
CA LEU A 171 -0.39 -8.09 15.87
C LEU A 171 -1.04 -8.72 14.64
N LEU A 172 -0.26 -9.44 13.83
CA LEU A 172 -0.80 -10.13 12.65
C LEU A 172 -1.84 -11.19 13.02
N ALA A 173 -1.63 -11.93 14.09
CA ALA A 173 -2.56 -12.94 14.58
C ALA A 173 -3.90 -12.32 14.97
N VAL A 174 -3.92 -11.14 15.60
CA VAL A 174 -5.17 -10.42 15.91
C VAL A 174 -5.96 -10.12 14.64
N PHE A 175 -5.30 -9.58 13.61
CA PHE A 175 -5.97 -9.30 12.34
C PHE A 175 -6.40 -10.56 11.59
N ALA A 176 -5.63 -11.64 11.66
CA ALA A 176 -6.00 -12.92 11.08
C ALA A 176 -7.26 -13.50 11.76
N VAL A 177 -7.34 -13.46 13.09
CA VAL A 177 -8.50 -13.96 13.85
C VAL A 177 -9.77 -13.18 13.53
N ILE A 178 -9.68 -11.87 13.30
CA ILE A 178 -10.83 -11.03 12.95
C ILE A 178 -11.17 -11.14 11.45
N GLY A 179 -10.16 -11.19 10.59
CA GLY A 179 -10.32 -11.23 9.14
C GLY A 179 -10.81 -12.57 8.61
N PHE A 180 -10.40 -13.69 9.22
CA PHE A 180 -10.72 -15.02 8.73
C PHE A 180 -12.23 -15.31 8.69
N PRO A 181 -13.03 -15.03 9.74
CA PRO A 181 -14.49 -15.17 9.69
C PRO A 181 -15.17 -14.32 8.60
N LEU A 182 -14.64 -13.12 8.32
CA LEU A 182 -15.18 -12.25 7.25
C LEU A 182 -15.01 -12.89 5.87
N GLY A 183 -13.95 -13.67 5.66
CA GLY A 183 -13.76 -14.44 4.43
C GLY A 183 -14.83 -15.49 4.23
N TYR A 184 -15.16 -16.28 5.26
CA TYR A 184 -16.23 -17.30 5.17
C TYR A 184 -17.60 -16.71 4.87
N LEU A 185 -17.88 -15.48 5.31
CA LEU A 185 -19.15 -14.82 4.98
C LEU A 185 -19.33 -14.57 3.48
N LEU A 186 -18.24 -14.52 2.69
CA LEU A 186 -18.30 -14.39 1.23
C LEU A 186 -18.67 -15.70 0.53
N GLU A 187 -18.52 -16.84 1.19
CA GLU A 187 -18.92 -18.14 0.62
C GLU A 187 -20.44 -18.36 0.71
N ILE A 188 -21.12 -17.61 1.57
CA ILE A 188 -22.57 -17.72 1.74
C ILE A 188 -23.24 -16.96 0.60
N GLU A 189 -24.13 -17.61 -0.15
CA GLU A 189 -24.92 -17.04 -1.25
C GLU A 189 -26.02 -16.07 -0.73
N ASN A 190 -25.60 -15.03 -0.02
CA ASN A 190 -26.50 -14.01 0.53
C ASN A 190 -25.88 -12.62 0.31
N LEU A 191 -26.56 -11.81 -0.49
CA LEU A 191 -26.10 -10.48 -0.88
C LEU A 191 -25.85 -9.55 0.31
N LEU A 192 -26.70 -9.62 1.35
CA LEU A 192 -26.52 -8.81 2.56
C LEU A 192 -25.24 -9.21 3.31
N LEU A 193 -24.99 -10.52 3.43
CA LEU A 193 -23.77 -11.01 4.08
C LEU A 193 -22.52 -10.66 3.29
N TRP A 194 -22.58 -10.66 1.95
CA TRP A 194 -21.50 -10.19 1.09
C TRP A 194 -21.18 -8.71 1.32
N ALA A 195 -22.21 -7.85 1.34
CA ALA A 195 -22.02 -6.43 1.57
C ALA A 195 -21.39 -6.16 2.96
N VAL A 196 -21.86 -6.87 4.00
CA VAL A 196 -21.29 -6.81 5.35
C VAL A 196 -19.85 -7.30 5.37
N ALA A 197 -19.54 -8.40 4.69
CA ALA A 197 -18.20 -8.95 4.60
C ALA A 197 -17.24 -7.98 3.89
N CYS A 198 -17.64 -7.40 2.75
CA CYS A 198 -16.87 -6.40 2.03
C CYS A 198 -16.58 -5.15 2.89
N ALA A 199 -17.61 -4.60 3.54
CA ALA A 199 -17.45 -3.46 4.44
C ALA A 199 -16.51 -3.80 5.62
N GLY A 200 -16.71 -4.97 6.24
CA GLY A 200 -15.86 -5.48 7.30
C GLY A 200 -14.41 -5.64 6.86
N MET A 201 -14.16 -6.19 5.67
CA MET A 201 -12.80 -6.35 5.13
C MET A 201 -12.12 -5.00 4.88
N VAL A 202 -12.83 -4.01 4.31
CA VAL A 202 -12.27 -2.67 4.11
C VAL A 202 -11.85 -2.05 5.44
N LEU A 203 -12.71 -2.17 6.48
CA LEU A 203 -12.41 -1.66 7.82
C LEU A 203 -11.23 -2.39 8.47
N VAL A 204 -11.23 -3.72 8.47
CA VAL A 204 -10.17 -4.53 9.09
C VAL A 204 -8.84 -4.31 8.39
N ARG A 205 -8.82 -4.25 7.05
CA ARG A 205 -7.60 -3.95 6.28
C ARG A 205 -7.10 -2.53 6.54
N GLY A 206 -8.00 -1.54 6.60
CA GLY A 206 -7.64 -0.16 6.93
C GLY A 206 -7.04 -0.05 8.33
N TRP A 207 -7.64 -0.74 9.30
CA TRP A 207 -7.14 -0.78 10.67
C TRP A 207 -5.79 -1.50 10.76
N ALA A 208 -5.63 -2.62 10.05
CA ALA A 208 -4.37 -3.35 9.97
C ALA A 208 -3.26 -2.48 9.39
N ILE A 209 -3.52 -1.79 8.27
CA ILE A 209 -2.53 -0.91 7.62
C ILE A 209 -2.14 0.24 8.54
N ALA A 210 -3.11 0.93 9.15
CA ALA A 210 -2.83 2.01 10.11
C ALA A 210 -1.99 1.53 11.29
N THR A 211 -2.36 0.39 11.88
CA THR A 211 -1.64 -0.22 13.01
C THR A 211 -0.22 -0.62 12.63
N LEU A 212 -0.05 -1.25 11.47
CA LEU A 212 1.25 -1.68 10.98
C LEU A 212 2.15 -0.49 10.59
N THR A 213 1.57 0.59 10.06
CA THR A 213 2.31 1.85 9.83
C THR A 213 2.83 2.42 11.15
N LEU A 214 2.00 2.50 12.18
CA LEU A 214 2.45 2.97 13.50
C LEU A 214 3.46 2.03 14.14
N ALA A 215 3.26 0.71 14.02
CA ALA A 215 4.22 -0.29 14.48
C ALA A 215 5.56 -0.14 13.77
N TYR A 216 5.55 0.13 12.45
CA TYR A 216 6.75 0.42 11.68
C TYR A 216 7.44 1.67 12.22
N LEU A 217 6.73 2.79 12.38
CA LEU A 217 7.31 4.04 12.88
C LEU A 217 7.86 3.93 14.31
N GLN A 218 7.26 3.08 15.16
CA GLN A 218 7.77 2.80 16.51
C GLN A 218 9.00 1.90 16.55
N LEU A 219 9.17 1.05 15.53
CA LEU A 219 10.25 0.07 15.45
C LEU A 219 11.39 0.50 14.54
N ALA A 220 11.12 1.41 13.61
CA ALA A 220 12.12 1.99 12.72
C ALA A 220 13.21 2.59 13.61
N PRO A 221 14.47 2.15 13.46
CA PRO A 221 15.56 2.86 14.11
C PRO A 221 15.46 4.31 13.68
N GLU A 222 15.65 5.26 14.62
CA GLU A 222 15.94 6.63 14.21
C GLU A 222 17.01 6.53 13.12
N PRO A 223 16.86 7.26 11.99
CA PRO A 223 17.92 7.28 11.00
C PRO A 223 19.16 7.58 11.81
N ALA A 224 20.06 6.59 11.91
CA ALA A 224 21.40 6.90 12.32
C ALA A 224 21.74 8.01 11.34
N GLU A 225 21.89 9.23 11.87
CA GLU A 225 22.54 10.29 11.12
C GLU A 225 23.67 9.54 10.43
N GLU A 226 23.65 9.51 9.10
CA GLU A 226 24.75 9.00 8.33
C GLU A 226 25.89 9.93 8.73
N GLU A 227 26.52 9.63 9.87
CA GLU A 227 27.76 10.18 10.36
C GLU A 227 28.71 9.81 9.24
N GLU A 228 28.84 10.73 8.29
CA GLU A 228 30.13 11.24 7.90
C GLU A 228 31.16 10.16 7.49
N GLU A 229 30.72 9.02 6.93
CA GLU A 229 31.62 8.14 6.19
C GLU A 229 32.17 8.85 4.93
N GLU A 230 31.66 10.03 4.55
CA GLU A 230 32.32 10.95 3.61
C GLU A 230 33.32 11.92 4.25
N GLU A 231 33.25 12.25 5.56
CA GLU A 231 34.29 13.09 6.20
C GLU A 231 35.52 12.30 6.66
N GLU A 232 35.45 10.98 6.87
CA GLU A 232 36.66 10.16 7.11
C GLU A 232 37.54 10.05 5.84
N TYR A 233 36.98 10.26 4.64
CA TYR A 233 37.79 10.46 3.41
C TYR A 233 38.29 11.90 3.22
N LEU A 234 37.67 12.90 3.87
CA LEU A 234 38.11 14.31 3.82
C LEU A 234 39.09 14.68 4.94
N THR A 235 39.22 13.84 5.96
CA THR A 235 40.21 13.99 7.05
C THR A 235 41.44 13.11 6.87
N MET A 236 41.53 12.31 5.79
CA MET A 236 42.82 11.78 5.38
C MET A 236 43.73 12.99 5.09
N PRO A 237 44.85 13.14 5.82
CA PRO A 237 45.81 14.18 5.51
C PRO A 237 46.21 14.01 4.04
N PRO A 238 46.38 15.11 3.28
CA PRO A 238 46.81 15.02 1.89
C PRO A 238 48.03 14.12 1.85
N GLU A 239 47.95 13.02 1.09
CA GLU A 239 49.10 12.15 0.88
C GLU A 239 50.28 13.05 0.53
N GLU A 240 51.27 13.10 1.43
CA GLU A 240 52.50 13.81 1.14
C GLU A 240 53.01 13.25 -0.19
N PRO A 241 53.39 14.13 -1.15
CA PRO A 241 53.94 13.66 -2.41
C PRO A 241 55.10 12.73 -2.06
N PHE A 242 54.92 11.47 -2.40
CA PHE A 242 55.85 10.39 -2.13
C PHE A 242 57.17 10.72 -2.86
N GLU A 243 58.08 11.44 -2.19
CA GLU A 243 59.45 11.63 -2.66
C GLU A 243 60.13 10.26 -2.61
N LEU A 244 60.02 9.55 -3.73
CA LEU A 244 60.84 8.37 -4.04
C LEU A 244 62.29 8.81 -4.05
N GLN A 245 62.94 8.69 -2.90
CA GLN A 245 64.38 8.70 -2.80
C GLN A 245 64.93 7.49 -3.56
N GLN A 246 65.38 7.79 -4.78
CA GLN A 246 66.27 7.01 -5.63
C GLN A 246 67.33 6.27 -4.80
N LYS A 247 67.23 4.94 -4.74
CA LYS A 247 68.39 4.04 -4.93
C LYS A 247 67.94 2.59 -5.06
N ILE A 248 67.49 2.19 -6.25
CA ILE A 248 67.44 0.78 -6.60
C ILE A 248 68.07 0.64 -7.98
N ASP A 249 69.21 -0.03 -7.98
CA ASP A 249 69.98 -0.40 -9.15
C ASP A 249 69.10 -1.22 -10.10
N GLU A 250 69.14 -0.80 -11.36
CA GLU A 250 68.34 -1.24 -12.48
C GLU A 250 68.98 -2.49 -13.12
N PRO A 251 68.31 -3.66 -13.12
CA PRO A 251 68.59 -4.68 -14.12
C PRO A 251 67.67 -4.46 -15.31
N GLU A 252 68.28 -4.22 -16.47
CA GLU A 252 67.64 -4.09 -17.78
C GLU A 252 66.70 -5.28 -18.06
N ILE A 253 65.39 -5.03 -18.01
CA ILE A 253 64.37 -5.96 -18.52
C ILE A 253 63.96 -5.45 -19.93
N PRO A 254 64.11 -6.27 -20.99
CA PRO A 254 63.77 -5.86 -22.35
C PRO A 254 62.27 -5.58 -22.48
N LEU A 255 61.97 -4.33 -22.87
CA LEU A 255 60.64 -3.83 -23.21
C LEU A 255 59.96 -4.70 -24.27
N LYS A 256 58.87 -5.38 -23.89
CA LYS A 256 57.91 -5.93 -24.85
C LYS A 256 57.09 -4.77 -25.46
N PRO A 257 56.86 -4.78 -26.78
CA PRO A 257 56.09 -3.73 -27.46
C PRO A 257 54.64 -3.70 -26.97
N LYS A 258 54.20 -2.48 -26.69
CA LYS A 258 52.85 -2.08 -26.26
C LYS A 258 51.83 -2.48 -27.34
N PRO A 259 50.75 -3.21 -27.03
CA PRO A 259 49.72 -3.51 -28.00
C PRO A 259 49.02 -2.23 -28.43
N GLU A 260 49.07 -1.99 -29.73
CA GLU A 260 48.40 -0.91 -30.45
C GLU A 260 46.90 -1.12 -30.34
N ILE A 261 46.23 -0.21 -29.62
CA ILE A 261 44.78 -0.23 -29.44
C ILE A 261 44.15 0.15 -30.78
N GLU A 262 43.75 -0.89 -31.51
CA GLU A 262 42.99 -0.80 -32.75
C GLU A 262 41.65 -0.12 -32.47
N ARG A 263 41.56 1.17 -32.83
CA ARG A 263 40.32 1.93 -32.75
C ARG A 263 39.33 1.33 -33.74
N LYS A 264 38.34 0.59 -33.22
CA LYS A 264 37.16 0.16 -34.00
C LYS A 264 36.53 1.38 -34.69
N PRO A 265 36.28 1.33 -36.00
CA PRO A 265 35.59 2.39 -36.70
C PRO A 265 34.16 2.50 -36.16
N ARG A 266 33.80 3.73 -35.78
CA ARG A 266 32.46 4.14 -35.39
C ARG A 266 31.56 3.83 -36.59
N LYS A 267 30.61 2.90 -36.44
CA LYS A 267 29.57 2.66 -37.45
C LYS A 267 28.76 3.96 -37.59
N ASP A 268 28.69 4.45 -38.81
CA ASP A 268 27.99 5.67 -39.16
C ASP A 268 26.49 5.51 -38.85
N GLU A 269 25.93 6.45 -38.07
CA GLU A 269 24.52 6.50 -37.64
C GLU A 269 23.53 6.48 -38.82
N ASP A 270 24.01 6.72 -40.04
CA ASP A 270 23.24 6.69 -41.27
C ASP A 270 22.87 5.27 -41.77
N GLU A 271 23.57 4.22 -41.31
CA GLU A 271 23.17 2.83 -41.62
C GLU A 271 22.00 2.35 -40.74
N GLU A 272 21.94 2.79 -39.48
CA GLU A 272 20.90 2.36 -38.53
C GLU A 272 19.52 2.92 -38.92
N ILE A 273 19.48 4.17 -39.44
CA ILE A 273 18.25 4.80 -39.92
C ILE A 273 17.72 4.11 -41.19
N LYS A 274 18.59 3.52 -42.03
CA LYS A 274 18.17 2.79 -43.24
C LYS A 274 17.56 1.42 -42.93
N GLU A 275 18.00 0.75 -41.87
CA GLU A 275 17.41 -0.52 -41.45
C GLU A 275 16.01 -0.33 -40.83
N GLU A 276 15.80 0.72 -40.03
CA GLU A 276 14.47 1.03 -39.49
C GLU A 276 13.44 1.37 -40.57
N GLN A 277 13.83 2.14 -41.60
CA GLN A 277 12.91 2.46 -42.71
C GLN A 277 12.55 1.24 -43.56
N LYS A 278 13.46 0.25 -43.66
CA LYS A 278 13.19 -0.98 -44.40
C LYS A 278 12.21 -1.88 -43.64
N GLN A 279 12.26 -1.92 -42.32
CA GLN A 279 11.32 -2.68 -41.50
C GLN A 279 9.90 -2.09 -41.52
N LYS A 280 9.75 -0.76 -41.48
CA LYS A 280 8.44 -0.11 -41.61
C LYS A 280 7.73 -0.43 -42.92
N LYS A 281 8.48 -0.50 -44.02
CA LYS A 281 7.91 -0.77 -45.35
C LYS A 281 7.35 -2.19 -45.49
N VAL A 282 7.93 -3.17 -44.79
CA VAL A 282 7.42 -4.56 -44.76
C VAL A 282 6.13 -4.67 -43.95
N LEU A 283 5.98 -3.85 -42.90
CA LEU A 283 4.78 -3.86 -42.06
C LEU A 283 3.56 -3.28 -42.77
N ASP A 284 3.76 -2.21 -43.56
CA ASP A 284 2.68 -1.61 -44.36
C ASP A 284 2.20 -2.53 -45.50
N GLU A 285 3.11 -3.33 -46.09
CA GLU A 285 2.78 -4.28 -47.16
C GLU A 285 1.98 -5.49 -46.62
N PHE A 286 2.21 -5.87 -45.36
CA PHE A 286 1.47 -6.95 -44.69
C PHE A 286 0.03 -6.53 -44.38
N LEU A 287 -0.18 -5.31 -43.87
CA LEU A 287 -1.50 -4.81 -43.49
C LEU A 287 -2.44 -4.57 -44.69
N LEU A 288 -1.90 -4.42 -45.90
CA LEU A 288 -2.69 -4.26 -47.12
C LEU A 288 -3.15 -5.60 -47.75
N SER A 289 -2.71 -6.74 -47.21
CA SER A 289 -3.05 -8.06 -47.74
C SER A 289 -4.21 -8.77 -47.03
N GLU A 290 -4.78 -8.16 -45.99
CA GLU A 290 -5.82 -8.76 -45.13
C GLU A 290 -7.23 -8.17 -45.35
N GLU A 291 -7.50 -7.55 -46.50
CA GLU A 291 -8.88 -7.22 -46.91
C GLU A 291 -9.53 -8.38 -47.68
N ILE A 292 -10.59 -8.89 -47.05
CA ILE A 292 -11.32 -10.12 -47.28
C ILE A 292 -12.17 -10.06 -48.56
N SER A 293 -12.13 -11.13 -49.34
CA SER A 293 -13.06 -11.46 -50.42
C SER A 293 -14.26 -12.25 -49.88
N PRO A 294 -15.53 -11.92 -50.20
CA PRO A 294 -16.67 -12.76 -49.87
C PRO A 294 -17.28 -13.38 -51.14
N GLU A 295 -17.17 -14.69 -51.32
CA GLU A 295 -18.07 -15.46 -52.21
C GLU A 295 -17.80 -16.98 -52.07
N ASN A 296 -18.75 -17.75 -51.53
CA ASN A 296 -19.63 -18.58 -52.36
C ASN A 296 -20.48 -19.59 -51.58
N SER A 297 -21.68 -19.72 -52.15
CA SER A 297 -22.83 -20.59 -51.89
C SER A 297 -22.59 -22.10 -52.03
N VAL A 298 -23.34 -22.89 -51.26
CA VAL A 298 -23.81 -24.24 -51.68
C VAL A 298 -25.25 -24.47 -51.18
N GLU A 299 -26.18 -24.61 -52.14
CA GLU A 299 -27.52 -25.23 -52.03
C GLU A 299 -27.36 -26.75 -51.88
N SER A 300 -28.15 -27.53 -51.12
CA SER A 300 -29.55 -27.98 -51.29
C SER A 300 -29.65 -29.22 -50.36
N GLU A 301 -30.71 -29.52 -49.64
CA GLU A 301 -31.95 -30.19 -50.05
C GLU A 301 -32.77 -30.42 -48.76
N SER A 302 -34.02 -30.00 -48.71
CA SER A 302 -35.13 -30.70 -48.03
C SER A 302 -36.36 -29.80 -48.10
N GLY A 303 -37.08 -29.93 -49.21
CA GLY A 303 -38.44 -29.41 -49.30
C GLY A 303 -39.34 -30.28 -48.42
N ILE A 304 -39.64 -29.82 -47.21
CA ILE A 304 -40.86 -30.09 -46.43
C ILE A 304 -41.03 -28.92 -45.42
N THR A 305 -42.08 -28.13 -45.65
CA THR A 305 -42.86 -27.32 -44.67
C THR A 305 -42.20 -26.17 -43.89
N MET A 306 -41.52 -25.24 -44.57
CA MET A 306 -41.13 -23.93 -43.99
C MET A 306 -42.34 -23.04 -43.63
N GLN A 307 -43.48 -23.21 -44.30
CA GLN A 307 -44.71 -22.45 -43.98
C GLN A 307 -45.43 -22.93 -42.71
N GLN A 308 -45.31 -24.21 -42.31
CA GLN A 308 -45.92 -24.67 -41.05
C GLN A 308 -45.10 -24.23 -39.84
N LEU A 309 -43.77 -24.28 -39.95
CA LEU A 309 -42.85 -23.86 -38.88
C LEU A 309 -42.88 -22.34 -38.61
N GLN A 310 -43.19 -21.52 -39.62
CA GLN A 310 -43.39 -20.07 -39.42
C GLN A 310 -44.72 -19.73 -38.75
N THR A 311 -45.72 -20.63 -38.81
CA THR A 311 -47.03 -20.36 -38.19
C THR A 311 -46.98 -20.70 -36.70
N GLU A 312 -46.37 -21.84 -36.31
CA GLU A 312 -46.17 -22.20 -34.89
C GLU A 312 -45.31 -21.20 -34.12
N ARG A 313 -44.19 -20.72 -34.70
CA ARG A 313 -43.35 -19.72 -34.01
C ARG A 313 -44.07 -18.40 -33.73
N ARG A 314 -45.04 -18.05 -34.58
CA ARG A 314 -45.77 -16.78 -34.45
C ARG A 314 -46.82 -16.82 -33.35
N ASP A 315 -47.32 -18.01 -33.01
CA ASP A 315 -48.27 -18.19 -31.92
C ASP A 315 -47.53 -18.34 -30.58
N GLU A 316 -46.35 -18.99 -30.54
CA GLU A 316 -45.48 -19.04 -29.35
C GLU A 316 -44.92 -17.66 -28.95
N GLU A 317 -44.54 -16.81 -29.92
CA GLU A 317 -44.06 -15.46 -29.61
C GLU A 317 -45.15 -14.55 -29.03
N LYS A 318 -46.41 -14.74 -29.45
CA LYS A 318 -47.54 -13.97 -28.91
C LYS A 318 -47.89 -14.39 -27.49
N GLU A 319 -47.81 -15.67 -27.18
CA GLU A 319 -48.06 -16.19 -25.83
C GLU A 319 -46.98 -15.69 -24.85
N LYS A 320 -45.70 -15.70 -25.26
CA LYS A 320 -44.61 -15.13 -24.46
C LYS A 320 -44.74 -13.63 -24.25
N GLN A 321 -45.13 -12.86 -25.28
CA GLN A 321 -45.37 -11.43 -25.10
C GLN A 321 -46.54 -11.13 -24.18
N SER A 322 -47.61 -11.94 -24.18
CA SER A 322 -48.71 -11.74 -23.24
C SER A 322 -48.33 -12.03 -21.78
N GLU A 323 -47.49 -13.05 -21.53
CA GLU A 323 -47.01 -13.34 -20.17
C GLU A 323 -46.03 -12.27 -19.64
N GLU A 324 -45.24 -11.65 -20.53
CA GLU A 324 -44.28 -10.61 -20.16
C GLU A 324 -44.98 -9.29 -19.79
N ILE A 325 -46.03 -8.92 -20.54
CA ILE A 325 -46.86 -7.73 -20.24
C ILE A 325 -47.61 -7.90 -18.91
N GLU A 326 -48.12 -9.10 -18.61
CA GLU A 326 -48.86 -9.33 -17.35
C GLU A 326 -47.92 -9.32 -16.12
N LYS A 327 -46.64 -9.68 -16.28
CA LYS A 327 -45.62 -9.53 -15.24
C LYS A 327 -45.22 -8.08 -14.99
N GLU A 328 -45.03 -7.29 -16.03
CA GLU A 328 -44.69 -5.86 -15.86
C GLU A 328 -45.82 -5.07 -15.20
N GLU A 329 -47.08 -5.36 -15.51
CA GLU A 329 -48.22 -4.67 -14.87
C GLU A 329 -48.39 -5.03 -13.39
N GLY A 330 -47.94 -6.22 -12.98
CA GLY A 330 -47.91 -6.67 -11.59
C GLY A 330 -46.86 -5.94 -10.74
N ASP A 331 -45.65 -5.79 -11.27
CA ASP A 331 -44.51 -5.20 -10.55
C ASP A 331 -44.67 -3.68 -10.35
N VAL A 332 -45.27 -2.97 -11.32
CA VAL A 332 -45.54 -1.53 -11.19
C VAL A 332 -46.52 -1.23 -10.04
N ARG A 333 -47.49 -2.11 -9.78
CA ARG A 333 -48.44 -1.93 -8.66
C ARG A 333 -47.83 -2.15 -7.28
N ILE A 334 -46.75 -2.93 -7.18
CA ILE A 334 -46.06 -3.19 -5.91
C ILE A 334 -45.10 -2.04 -5.57
N ALA A 335 -44.42 -1.46 -6.57
CA ALA A 335 -43.50 -0.35 -6.38
C ALA A 335 -44.21 0.92 -5.83
N ASP A 336 -45.39 1.22 -6.35
CA ASP A 336 -46.17 2.41 -5.95
C ASP A 336 -46.70 2.34 -4.50
N SER A 337 -46.86 1.13 -3.96
CA SER A 337 -47.27 0.92 -2.57
C SER A 337 -46.10 0.99 -1.58
N ALA A 338 -44.86 0.75 -2.03
CA ALA A 338 -43.68 0.80 -1.18
C ALA A 338 -43.20 2.25 -0.93
N GLU A 339 -43.27 3.13 -1.94
CA GLU A 339 -42.83 4.53 -1.79
C GLU A 339 -43.69 5.34 -0.80
N ARG A 340 -44.98 5.00 -0.64
CA ARG A 340 -45.84 5.70 0.33
C ARG A 340 -45.49 5.40 1.78
N ASN A 341 -44.91 4.23 2.07
CA ASN A 341 -44.57 3.85 3.44
C ASN A 341 -43.21 4.41 3.89
N VAL A 342 -42.29 4.69 2.96
CA VAL A 342 -40.95 5.24 3.26
C VAL A 342 -41.01 6.73 3.66
N LYS A 343 -41.90 7.51 3.04
CA LYS A 343 -42.04 8.95 3.37
C LYS A 343 -42.59 9.23 4.77
N VAL A 344 -43.23 8.26 5.42
CA VAL A 344 -43.76 8.44 6.78
C VAL A 344 -42.68 8.23 7.84
N SER A 345 -41.64 7.44 7.57
CA SER A 345 -40.55 7.18 8.54
C SER A 345 -39.45 8.25 8.59
N GLU A 346 -39.29 9.07 7.55
CA GLU A 346 -38.23 10.09 7.48
C GLU A 346 -38.52 11.32 8.36
N ILE A 347 -39.78 11.57 8.69
CA ILE A 347 -40.19 12.76 9.46
C ILE A 347 -39.87 12.61 10.96
N ASP A 348 -39.82 11.38 11.48
CA ASP A 348 -39.54 11.14 12.92
C ASP A 348 -38.04 11.11 13.26
N VAL A 349 -37.15 10.90 12.29
CA VAL A 349 -35.70 10.78 12.54
C VAL A 349 -35.01 12.13 12.67
N ILE A 350 -35.51 13.17 12.00
CA ILE A 350 -34.90 14.51 12.01
C ILE A 350 -35.11 15.24 13.35
N ALA A 351 -36.12 14.85 14.14
CA ALA A 351 -36.39 15.48 15.44
C ALA A 351 -35.38 15.10 16.54
N ASN A 352 -34.70 13.96 16.44
CA ASN A 352 -33.82 13.46 17.50
C ASN A 352 -32.34 13.87 17.33
N THR A 353 -31.89 14.22 16.13
CA THR A 353 -30.48 14.51 15.85
C THR A 353 -30.02 15.90 16.31
N VAL A 354 -30.96 16.82 16.57
CA VAL A 354 -30.64 18.22 16.93
C VAL A 354 -30.34 18.39 18.45
N ALA A 355 -30.58 17.36 19.27
CA ALA A 355 -30.38 17.44 20.72
C ALA A 355 -28.96 17.05 21.21
N GLU A 356 -28.18 16.29 20.43
CA GLU A 356 -26.87 15.76 20.88
C GLU A 356 -25.65 16.65 20.55
N GLU A 357 -25.78 17.64 19.66
CA GLU A 357 -24.63 18.41 19.15
C GLU A 357 -24.09 19.48 20.13
N THR A 358 -24.74 19.70 21.29
CA THR A 358 -24.34 20.75 22.25
C THR A 358 -23.45 20.28 23.39
N THR A 359 -23.19 18.98 23.54
CA THR A 359 -22.43 18.43 24.69
C THR A 359 -20.96 18.13 24.44
N ASP A 360 -20.49 18.07 23.18
CA ASP A 360 -19.11 17.63 22.86
C ASP A 360 -18.07 18.76 22.79
N LYS A 361 -18.49 20.02 22.92
CA LYS A 361 -17.59 21.18 22.73
C LYS A 361 -16.69 21.52 23.93
N VAL A 362 -16.78 20.79 25.06
CA VAL A 362 -16.06 21.11 26.31
C VAL A 362 -14.88 20.16 26.61
N ARG A 363 -14.62 19.13 25.78
CA ARG A 363 -13.62 18.09 26.09
C ARG A 363 -12.27 18.20 25.36
N ILE A 364 -12.09 19.20 24.50
CA ILE A 364 -10.93 19.27 23.56
C ILE A 364 -9.70 20.02 24.15
N GLU A 365 -9.75 20.56 25.37
CA GLU A 365 -8.57 21.23 25.99
C GLU A 365 -7.58 20.27 26.69
N GLY A 366 -7.83 18.95 26.69
CA GLY A 366 -7.02 17.98 27.44
C GLY A 366 -5.85 17.31 26.71
N LEU A 367 -5.70 17.48 25.39
CA LEU A 367 -4.67 16.79 24.60
C LEU A 367 -3.47 17.71 24.31
N GLY A 368 -2.88 18.22 25.40
CA GLY A 368 -1.57 18.85 25.39
C GLY A 368 -0.45 17.81 25.31
N LEU A 369 -0.17 17.28 24.11
CA LEU A 369 1.04 16.49 23.87
C LEU A 369 1.78 16.95 22.61
N ARG A 370 3.02 17.43 22.85
CA ARG A 370 4.20 17.31 21.98
C ARG A 370 4.33 18.15 20.70
N ARG A 371 3.73 19.33 20.60
CA ARG A 371 3.99 20.27 19.50
C ARG A 371 5.12 21.30 19.74
N ARG A 372 6.24 20.92 20.37
CA ARG A 372 7.25 21.91 20.85
C ARG A 372 8.69 21.75 20.38
N ARG A 373 8.99 21.02 19.30
CA ARG A 373 10.41 20.83 18.90
C ARG A 373 10.82 21.03 17.44
N LEU A 374 9.97 21.58 16.57
CA LEU A 374 10.38 21.88 15.18
C LEU A 374 10.19 23.35 14.75
N GLN A 375 10.03 24.29 15.69
CA GLN A 375 9.84 25.71 15.35
C GLN A 375 10.85 26.63 16.05
N LYS A 376 12.13 26.23 16.07
CA LYS A 376 13.21 27.09 16.58
C LYS A 376 14.53 26.89 15.83
N SER A 377 14.49 27.01 14.51
CA SER A 377 15.67 27.24 13.69
C SER A 377 15.24 27.98 12.43
N ASP A 378 15.09 29.30 12.53
CA ASP A 378 15.36 30.25 11.45
C ASP A 378 14.81 31.63 11.82
N THR A 379 15.69 32.46 12.38
CA THR A 379 15.69 33.92 12.23
C THR A 379 16.91 34.48 12.96
N LYS A 380 18.07 34.40 12.31
CA LYS A 380 19.20 35.29 12.56
C LYS A 380 19.54 35.95 11.23
N HIS A 381 19.15 37.21 11.05
CA HIS A 381 20.03 38.27 10.55
C HIS A 381 19.34 39.64 10.48
N VAL A 382 20.17 40.66 10.73
CA VAL A 382 20.07 42.09 10.35
C VAL A 382 19.46 43.10 11.35
N ASP A 383 20.32 43.57 12.26
CA ASP A 383 20.92 44.92 12.29
C ASP A 383 20.01 46.18 12.31
N LYS A 384 20.06 46.96 13.41
CA LYS A 384 20.59 48.36 13.48
C LYS A 384 20.19 49.12 14.77
N ASN A 385 21.22 49.70 15.41
CA ASN A 385 21.30 51.00 16.08
C ASN A 385 20.14 51.51 16.97
N VAL A 386 20.40 51.67 18.28
CA VAL A 386 20.25 52.94 19.06
C VAL A 386 21.02 52.80 20.39
N PRO A 387 21.79 53.82 20.84
CA PRO A 387 22.42 53.84 22.16
C PRO A 387 21.57 54.63 23.17
N GLN A 388 21.47 54.15 24.41
CA GLN A 388 21.17 55.04 25.53
C GLN A 388 21.84 54.58 26.82
N LYS A 389 22.69 55.48 27.32
CA LYS A 389 23.31 55.51 28.65
C LYS A 389 22.26 55.58 29.75
N VAL A 390 22.60 55.08 30.94
CA VAL A 390 22.74 55.84 32.22
C VAL A 390 22.57 54.90 33.43
N ASP A 391 23.70 54.67 34.10
CA ASP A 391 24.00 54.72 35.54
C ASP A 391 23.32 53.85 36.63
N LYS A 392 24.25 53.35 37.49
CA LYS A 392 24.20 53.13 38.96
C LYS A 392 23.35 51.96 39.48
N ALA A 393 23.70 51.27 40.57
CA ALA A 393 24.88 51.15 41.43
C ALA A 393 24.59 49.99 42.41
N GLU A 394 25.65 49.39 42.95
CA GLU A 394 25.79 48.83 44.31
C GLU A 394 24.69 47.97 44.97
N GLN A 395 25.06 46.72 45.34
CA GLN A 395 25.07 46.14 46.71
C GLN A 395 25.26 44.61 46.56
N LYS A 396 26.42 44.01 46.83
CA LYS A 396 27.14 43.77 48.10
C LYS A 396 26.36 42.91 49.13
N SER A 397 26.84 41.66 49.26
CA SER A 397 27.07 40.91 50.51
C SER A 397 25.90 40.36 51.33
N ARG A 398 25.83 39.01 51.39
CA ARG A 398 25.74 38.13 52.58
C ARG A 398 25.53 36.70 52.07
N GLY A 399 26.20 35.64 52.52
CA GLY A 399 26.81 35.40 53.82
C GLY A 399 26.14 34.17 54.45
N ASN A 400 26.74 32.99 54.21
CA ASN A 400 27.07 31.93 55.16
C ASN A 400 26.06 31.56 56.27
N THR A 401 25.65 30.27 56.33
CA THR A 401 25.57 29.40 57.54
C THR A 401 25.00 28.03 57.12
N LYS A 402 25.82 26.96 57.18
CA LYS A 402 25.98 25.99 58.29
C LYS A 402 24.89 24.92 58.37
N ASP A 403 25.29 23.71 58.00
CA ASP A 403 25.37 22.51 58.84
C ASP A 403 24.35 22.39 59.99
N VAL A 404 23.46 21.40 59.85
CA VAL A 404 22.92 20.62 60.97
C VAL A 404 22.93 19.16 60.52
N GLU A 405 23.89 18.41 61.08
CA GLU A 405 23.83 16.95 61.24
C GLU A 405 22.76 16.57 62.27
N GLU A 406 22.35 15.30 62.18
CA GLU A 406 21.63 14.44 63.15
C GLU A 406 20.24 14.03 62.67
N SER A 407 19.75 12.82 62.87
CA SER A 407 20.28 11.47 63.17
C SER A 407 19.03 10.59 63.26
N SER A 408 19.20 9.26 63.32
CA SER A 408 18.26 8.31 63.94
C SER A 408 16.93 8.04 63.18
N LEU A 409 16.80 6.90 62.49
CA LEU A 409 16.31 5.59 62.98
C LEU A 409 14.79 5.49 63.15
N ASP A 410 14.31 4.25 62.90
CA ASP A 410 12.94 3.72 63.04
C ASP A 410 12.00 4.06 61.87
N GLY A 411 11.20 3.15 61.33
CA GLY A 411 10.86 1.80 61.74
C GLY A 411 9.62 1.38 60.95
N VAL A 412 9.67 0.15 60.43
CA VAL A 412 8.58 -0.76 60.01
C VAL A 412 7.14 -0.30 60.31
N SER A 413 6.28 -0.28 59.29
CA SER A 413 4.97 -0.95 59.38
C SER A 413 4.39 -1.31 58.00
N VAL A 414 4.12 -2.60 57.89
CA VAL A 414 3.36 -3.28 56.83
C VAL A 414 1.88 -3.01 57.07
N VAL A 415 1.13 -2.61 56.04
CA VAL A 415 -0.34 -2.68 56.06
C VAL A 415 -0.80 -3.47 54.83
N LEU A 416 -1.08 -4.75 55.08
CA LEU A 416 -1.98 -5.56 54.27
C LEU A 416 -3.40 -5.01 54.47
N ARG A 417 -4.08 -4.64 53.38
CA ARG A 417 -5.53 -4.49 53.39
C ARG A 417 -6.11 -5.46 52.38
N ARG A 418 -6.78 -6.47 52.92
CA ARG A 418 -7.63 -7.43 52.23
C ARG A 418 -9.03 -7.12 52.74
N ASP A 419 -9.93 -6.82 51.81
CA ASP A 419 -11.35 -7.16 51.84
C ASP A 419 -11.81 -7.22 50.39
#